data_AF-A0AAD1VWG6-F1
#
_entry.id   AF-A0AAD1VWG6-F1
#
_cell.length_a   1.000
_cell.length_b   1.000
_cell.length_c   1.000
_cell.angle_alpha   90.00
_cell.angle_beta   90.00
_cell.angle_gamma   90.00
#
_symmetry.space_group_name_H-M   'P 1'
#
loop_
_entity.id
_entity.type
_entity.pdbx_description
1 polymer ?
#
loop_
_entity_poly.entity_id
_entity_poly.type
_entity_poly.pdbx_seq_one_letter_code
_entity_poly.pdbx_strand_id
1 'polypeptide(L)'
;MESSRLRVLALGCCLLLIAAVCGQEDSSELETRALRDFYPKDSLPSSEKELLGALQEVLEKLQSKRVPSWEKKFGQVPVCDVGEQCAVRKASRIGKLCNCPGGSVCNFFLLKCL
;
A
#
# COMPACT_ATOMS: atom_id res chain seq x y z
N MET A 1 12.08 -14.81 -45.21
CA MET A 1 12.87 -15.78 -44.42
C MET A 1 13.57 -15.15 -43.22
N GLU A 2 13.57 -13.82 -43.04
CA GLU A 2 14.24 -13.15 -41.92
C GLU A 2 13.38 -13.07 -40.65
N SER A 3 12.06 -12.94 -40.79
CA SER A 3 11.11 -12.83 -39.67
C SER A 3 11.02 -14.10 -38.81
N SER A 4 11.29 -15.27 -39.39
CA SER A 4 11.39 -16.52 -38.63
C SER A 4 12.68 -16.60 -37.81
N ARG A 5 13.79 -16.07 -38.33
CA ARG A 5 15.09 -16.03 -37.63
C ARG A 5 15.03 -15.10 -36.42
N LEU A 6 14.39 -13.93 -36.56
CA LEU A 6 14.15 -13.00 -35.47
C LEU A 6 13.29 -13.60 -34.35
N ARG A 7 12.25 -14.38 -34.70
CA ARG A 7 11.41 -15.08 -33.72
C ARG A 7 12.17 -16.18 -32.97
N VAL A 8 13.02 -16.94 -33.67
CA VAL A 8 13.85 -17.99 -33.06
C VAL A 8 14.89 -17.38 -32.12
N LEU A 9 15.53 -16.28 -32.52
CA LEU A 9 16.47 -15.55 -31.65
C LEU A 9 15.80 -14.98 -30.40
N ALA A 10 14.62 -14.37 -30.55
CA ALA A 10 13.87 -13.82 -29.42
C ALA A 10 13.47 -14.92 -28.41
N LEU A 11 12.96 -16.05 -28.90
CA LEU A 11 12.62 -17.20 -28.04
C LEU A 11 13.85 -17.79 -27.36
N GLY A 12 14.98 -17.90 -28.08
CA GLY A 12 16.25 -18.34 -27.50
C GLY A 12 16.73 -17.40 -26.38
N CYS A 13 16.66 -16.09 -26.59
CA CYS A 13 16.99 -15.09 -25.57
C CYS A 13 16.05 -15.18 -24.35
N CYS A 14 14.75 -15.36 -24.56
CA CYS A 14 13.81 -15.53 -23.45
C CYS A 14 14.12 -16.77 -22.62
N LEU A 15 14.44 -17.90 -23.25
CA LEU A 15 14.79 -19.14 -22.55
C LEU A 15 16.10 -19.01 -21.75
N LEU A 16 17.11 -18.30 -22.28
CA LEU A 16 18.36 -18.03 -21.56
C LEU A 16 18.12 -17.12 -20.33
N LEU A 17 17.26 -16.12 -20.45
CA LEU A 17 16.90 -15.25 -19.31
C LEU A 17 16.14 -16.01 -18.23
N ILE A 18 15.23 -16.91 -18.61
CA ILE A 18 14.50 -17.76 -17.67
C ILE A 18 15.46 -18.73 -16.98
N ALA A 19 16.41 -19.33 -17.71
CA ALA A 19 17.42 -20.22 -17.13
C ALA A 19 18.38 -19.48 -16.17
N ALA A 20 18.71 -18.22 -16.44
CA ALA A 20 19.52 -17.40 -15.55
C ALA A 20 18.77 -17.02 -14.26
N VAL A 21 17.46 -16.81 -14.33
CA VAL A 21 16.60 -16.51 -13.17
C VAL A 21 16.29 -17.77 -12.35
N CYS A 22 16.09 -18.92 -13.01
CA CYS A 22 15.78 -20.20 -12.36
C CYS A 22 17.03 -21.03 -12.03
N GLY A 23 18.24 -20.61 -12.41
CA GLY A 23 19.50 -21.28 -12.06
C GLY A 23 20.03 -20.94 -10.66
N GLN A 24 19.30 -20.12 -9.90
CA GLN A 24 19.69 -19.70 -8.55
C GLN A 24 18.92 -20.48 -7.48
N GLU A 25 18.88 -21.80 -7.62
CA GLU A 25 18.33 -22.72 -6.63
C GLU A 25 19.31 -23.88 -6.37
N ASP A 26 20.61 -23.57 -6.29
CA ASP A 26 21.64 -24.52 -5.81
C ASP A 26 22.78 -23.82 -5.04
N SER A 27 22.50 -22.66 -4.43
CA SER A 27 23.47 -21.94 -3.58
C SER A 27 22.93 -21.67 -2.16
N SER A 28 21.91 -22.42 -1.74
CA SER A 28 21.26 -22.25 -0.42
C SER A 28 21.89 -23.13 0.68
N GLU A 29 22.65 -24.17 0.32
CA GLU A 29 23.28 -25.08 1.30
C GLU A 29 24.64 -24.61 1.81
N LEU A 30 25.36 -23.73 1.09
CA LEU A 30 26.68 -23.28 1.53
C LEU A 30 26.60 -22.09 2.51
N GLU A 31 25.63 -21.17 2.35
CA GLU A 31 25.46 -20.01 3.24
C GLU A 31 24.92 -20.37 4.63
N THR A 32 24.15 -21.46 4.74
CA THR A 32 23.53 -21.87 6.01
C THR A 32 24.55 -22.36 7.05
N ARG A 33 25.69 -22.92 6.62
CA ARG A 33 26.79 -23.27 7.54
C ARG A 33 27.52 -22.03 8.07
N ALA A 34 27.78 -21.03 7.22
CA ALA A 34 28.46 -19.80 7.63
C ALA A 34 27.61 -18.94 8.56
N LEU A 35 26.28 -18.88 8.34
CA LEU A 35 25.36 -18.11 9.20
C LEU A 35 25.22 -18.74 10.60
N ARG A 36 25.35 -20.08 10.71
CA ARG A 36 25.25 -20.78 12.01
C ARG A 36 26.42 -20.48 12.95
N ASP A 37 27.60 -20.13 12.43
CA ASP A 37 28.76 -19.74 13.24
C ASP A 37 28.63 -18.30 13.81
N PHE A 38 27.81 -17.44 13.21
CA PHE A 38 27.57 -16.08 13.72
C PHE A 38 26.50 -15.99 14.81
N TYR A 39 25.68 -17.04 14.98
CA TYR A 39 24.60 -17.07 15.97
C TYR A 39 24.74 -18.28 16.89
N PRO A 40 25.64 -18.23 17.89
CA PRO A 40 25.73 -19.26 18.91
C PRO A 40 24.38 -19.33 19.66
N LYS A 41 23.66 -20.41 19.44
CA LYS A 41 22.31 -20.64 19.96
C LYS A 41 22.33 -21.12 21.40
N ASP A 42 23.24 -20.62 22.24
CA ASP A 42 23.40 -21.11 23.61
C ASP A 42 24.00 -20.02 24.52
N SER A 43 23.31 -18.89 24.70
CA SER A 43 23.41 -18.02 25.89
C SER A 43 22.73 -16.66 25.70
N LEU A 44 21.42 -16.52 25.93
CA LEU A 44 20.87 -15.23 26.44
C LEU A 44 19.39 -15.32 26.88
N PRO A 45 19.08 -15.83 28.09
CA PRO A 45 17.69 -16.01 28.52
C PRO A 45 17.02 -14.73 29.06
N SER A 46 17.73 -13.60 29.16
CA SER A 46 17.21 -12.35 29.78
C SER A 46 17.02 -11.21 28.79
N SER A 47 18.01 -10.95 27.92
CA SER A 47 18.00 -9.77 27.04
C SER A 47 16.97 -9.86 25.91
N GLU A 48 16.70 -11.05 25.35
CA GLU A 48 15.67 -11.20 24.31
C GLU A 48 14.26 -10.93 24.86
N LYS A 49 13.98 -11.35 26.10
CA LYS A 49 12.69 -11.09 26.75
C LYS A 49 12.50 -9.61 27.08
N GLU A 50 13.57 -8.93 27.49
CA GLU A 50 13.56 -7.48 27.69
C GLU A 50 13.38 -6.74 26.36
N LEU A 51 14.03 -7.20 25.28
CA LEU A 51 13.92 -6.60 23.95
C LEU A 51 12.50 -6.76 23.39
N LEU A 52 11.90 -7.94 23.55
CA LEU A 52 10.51 -8.21 23.18
C LEU A 52 9.53 -7.38 24.01
N GLY A 53 9.80 -7.20 25.31
CA GLY A 53 9.01 -6.33 26.19
C GLY A 53 9.09 -4.86 25.77
N ALA A 54 10.28 -4.35 25.44
CA ALA A 54 10.46 -2.99 24.96
C ALA A 54 9.75 -2.76 23.61
N LEU A 55 9.79 -3.74 22.70
CA LEU A 55 9.08 -3.67 21.42
C LEU A 55 7.57 -3.61 21.62
N GLN A 56 7.04 -4.43 22.54
CA GLN A 56 5.62 -4.47 22.89
C GLN A 56 5.16 -3.13 23.50
N GLU A 57 5.95 -2.55 24.41
CA GLU A 57 5.63 -1.25 25.00
C GLU A 57 5.58 -0.13 23.94
N VAL A 58 6.52 -0.13 22.99
CA VAL A 58 6.53 0.85 21.88
C VAL A 58 5.31 0.66 20.98
N LEU A 59 4.92 -0.57 20.69
CA LEU A 59 3.70 -0.89 19.91
C LEU A 59 2.43 -0.38 20.60
N GLU A 60 2.29 -0.58 21.91
CA GLU A 60 1.15 -0.07 22.68
C GLU A 60 1.14 1.48 22.74
N LYS A 61 2.30 2.11 22.90
CA LYS A 61 2.44 3.58 22.89
C LYS A 61 2.16 4.18 21.51
N LEU A 62 2.47 3.47 20.44
CA LEU A 62 2.14 3.88 19.06
C LEU A 62 0.66 3.61 18.72
N GLN A 63 0.07 2.54 19.24
CA GLN A 63 -1.34 2.23 19.03
C GLN A 63 -2.27 3.24 19.74
N SER A 64 -1.88 3.72 20.93
CA SER A 64 -2.60 4.81 21.61
C SER A 64 -2.40 6.18 20.93
N LYS A 65 -1.29 6.36 20.20
CA LYS A 65 -1.07 7.50 19.30
C LYS A 65 -1.60 7.29 17.88
N ARG A 66 -2.26 6.16 17.59
CA ARG A 66 -2.88 5.90 16.28
C ARG A 66 -3.84 7.06 16.01
N VAL A 67 -3.47 7.84 14.99
CA VAL A 67 -4.08 9.10 14.55
C VAL A 67 -5.57 9.16 14.89
N PRO A 68 -6.02 10.16 15.68
CA PRO A 68 -7.40 10.20 16.12
C PRO A 68 -8.30 10.19 14.89
N SER A 69 -9.28 9.29 14.84
CA SER A 69 -10.23 9.17 13.71
C SER A 69 -10.96 10.49 13.40
N TRP A 70 -10.94 11.41 14.36
CA TRP A 70 -11.35 12.81 14.29
C TRP A 70 -10.69 13.62 13.17
N GLU A 71 -9.41 13.41 12.84
CA GLU A 71 -8.76 14.18 11.76
C GLU A 71 -9.42 13.92 10.40
N LYS A 72 -10.03 12.74 10.20
CA LYS A 72 -10.78 12.42 8.97
C LYS A 72 -12.16 13.06 8.91
N LYS A 73 -12.66 13.64 10.01
CA LYS A 73 -13.99 14.28 10.04
C LYS A 73 -13.95 15.75 9.60
N PHE A 74 -12.79 16.39 9.58
CA PHE A 74 -12.68 17.76 9.07
C PHE A 74 -12.75 17.77 7.54
N GLY A 75 -13.85 18.33 7.02
CA GLY A 75 -14.08 18.44 5.58
C GLY A 75 -14.76 17.23 4.94
N GLN A 76 -15.14 16.22 5.73
CA GLN A 76 -15.94 15.12 5.22
C GLN A 76 -17.42 15.51 5.23
N VAL A 77 -18.02 15.57 4.05
CA VAL A 77 -19.43 15.88 3.84
C VAL A 77 -20.22 14.59 3.60
N PRO A 78 -21.50 14.52 4.01
CA PRO A 78 -22.37 13.37 3.76
C PRO A 78 -22.54 13.09 2.25
N VAL A 79 -23.16 11.97 1.90
CA VAL A 79 -23.55 11.67 0.51
C VAL A 79 -24.97 12.21 0.28
N CYS A 80 -25.23 12.84 -0.86
CA CYS A 80 -26.57 13.29 -1.27
C CYS A 80 -27.27 12.23 -2.10
N ASP A 81 -28.57 12.42 -2.31
CA ASP A 81 -29.30 11.71 -3.36
C ASP A 81 -29.20 12.43 -4.72
N VAL A 82 -29.54 11.72 -5.79
CA VAL A 82 -29.56 12.29 -7.14
C VAL A 82 -30.64 13.38 -7.22
N GLY A 83 -30.28 14.56 -7.72
CA GLY A 83 -31.18 15.72 -7.80
C GLY A 83 -31.29 16.57 -6.52
N GLU A 84 -30.66 16.17 -5.41
CA GLU A 84 -30.61 16.97 -4.18
C GLU A 84 -29.61 18.12 -4.26
N GLN A 85 -29.75 19.09 -3.35
CA GLN A 85 -28.90 20.27 -3.28
C GLN A 85 -27.50 19.93 -2.75
N CYS A 86 -26.50 20.00 -3.62
CA CYS A 86 -25.12 19.59 -3.33
C CYS A 86 -24.20 20.72 -2.85
N ALA A 87 -24.56 21.97 -3.12
CA ALA A 87 -23.79 23.13 -2.75
C ALA A 87 -24.68 24.34 -2.41
N VAL A 88 -24.09 25.33 -1.75
CA VAL A 88 -24.72 26.61 -1.45
C VAL A 88 -23.83 27.74 -1.93
N ARG A 89 -24.42 28.74 -2.57
CA ARG A 89 -23.70 29.93 -3.03
C ARG A 89 -23.99 31.09 -2.10
N LYS A 90 -22.94 31.67 -1.52
CA LYS A 90 -23.00 32.91 -0.77
C LYS A 90 -22.10 33.93 -1.46
N ALA A 91 -22.73 34.84 -2.20
CA ALA A 91 -22.05 35.79 -3.09
C ALA A 91 -21.12 35.09 -4.12
N SER A 92 -19.81 35.34 -4.03
CA SER A 92 -18.80 34.73 -4.90
C SER A 92 -18.31 33.37 -4.40
N ARG A 93 -18.62 32.99 -3.15
CA ARG A 93 -18.15 31.74 -2.55
C ARG A 93 -19.19 30.62 -2.69
N ILE A 94 -18.70 29.41 -2.89
CA ILE A 94 -19.50 28.19 -2.97
C ILE A 94 -19.05 27.23 -1.85
N GLY A 95 -20.01 26.83 -1.02
CA GLY A 95 -19.81 25.81 0.02
C GLY A 95 -20.41 24.48 -0.42
N LYS A 96 -19.68 23.38 -0.25
CA LYS A 96 -20.15 22.02 -0.54
C LYS A 96 -20.93 21.47 0.66
N LEU A 97 -22.10 20.89 0.43
CA LEU A 97 -22.94 20.28 1.47
C LEU A 97 -22.77 18.77 1.54
N CYS A 98 -22.54 18.12 0.40
CA CYS A 98 -22.49 16.66 0.28
C CYS A 98 -21.70 16.21 -0.96
N ASN A 99 -21.45 14.92 -1.08
CA ASN A 99 -20.90 14.26 -2.27
C ASN A 99 -22.04 13.64 -3.10
N CYS A 100 -22.04 13.88 -4.40
CA CYS A 100 -23.00 13.28 -5.32
C CYS A 100 -22.67 11.80 -5.59
N PRO A 101 -23.67 10.90 -5.68
CA PRO A 101 -23.46 9.47 -5.85
C PRO A 101 -23.31 9.09 -7.33
N GLY A 102 -22.68 7.93 -7.59
CA GLY A 102 -22.84 7.22 -8.87
C GLY A 102 -22.45 7.99 -10.14
N GLY A 103 -21.33 8.72 -10.13
CA GLY A 103 -20.85 9.44 -11.32
C GLY A 103 -21.59 10.74 -11.63
N SER A 104 -22.65 11.06 -10.90
CA SER A 104 -23.27 12.39 -10.94
C SER A 104 -22.33 13.44 -10.34
N VAL A 105 -22.34 14.63 -10.91
CA VAL A 105 -21.48 15.75 -10.51
C VAL A 105 -22.35 16.87 -9.97
N CYS A 106 -21.86 17.55 -8.95
CA CYS A 106 -22.53 18.74 -8.43
C CYS A 106 -22.47 19.86 -9.47
N ASN A 107 -23.61 20.22 -10.06
CA ASN A 107 -23.70 21.35 -10.97
C ASN A 107 -23.71 22.65 -10.16
N PHE A 108 -22.68 23.49 -10.30
CA PHE A 108 -22.56 24.74 -9.52
C PHE A 108 -23.51 25.87 -9.92
N PHE A 109 -24.16 25.77 -11.08
CA PHE A 109 -25.17 26.73 -11.52
C PHE A 109 -26.53 26.41 -10.88
N LEU A 110 -26.93 25.13 -10.91
CA LEU A 110 -28.19 24.63 -10.36
C LEU A 110 -28.09 24.24 -8.87
N LEU A 111 -26.86 24.09 -8.37
CA LEU A 111 -26.52 23.62 -7.04
C LEU A 111 -27.05 22.22 -6.71
N LYS A 112 -27.25 21.36 -7.72
CA LYS A 112 -27.82 20.01 -7.60
C LYS A 112 -26.93 18.91 -8.20
N CYS A 113 -27.07 17.69 -7.72
CA CYS A 113 -26.41 16.51 -8.30
C CYS A 113 -27.08 16.07 -9.60
N LEU A 114 -26.34 16.05 -10.71
CA LEU A 114 -26.78 15.65 -12.06
C LEU A 114 -25.85 14.61 -12.67
#